data_AF-A0A2K3UZ64-F1
#
_entry.id   AF-A0A2K3UZ64-F1
#
_cell.length_a   1.000
_cell.length_b   1.000
_cell.length_c   1.000
_cell.angle_alpha   90.00
_cell.angle_beta   90.00
_cell.angle_gamma   90.00
#
_symmetry.space_group_name_H-M   'P 1'
#
loop_
_entity.id
_entity.type
_entity.pdbx_description
1 polymer ?
#
loop_
_entity_poly.entity_id
_entity_poly.type
_entity_poly.pdbx_seq_one_letter_code
_entity_poly.pdbx_strand_id
1 'polypeptide(L)'
;MSVLYVLLTLLCAGTLLLFLARPGLARPLVVWGLAALLPLLAALASALGTQARAARVLAAGNLSAAQVSVTTGARTQTLTLSAQDAACLERALRLRSTVTLDTPGGPVTVRPGTRVQGTLPSRQVVEALTLRGELHCPALRTLSAPER
;
A
#
# COMPACT_ATOMS: atom_id res chain seq x y z
N MET A 1 -4.28 -15.79 -1.21
CA MET A 1 -4.71 -14.99 -2.38
C MET A 1 -3.74 -15.09 -3.56
N SER A 2 -2.41 -15.03 -3.36
CA SER A 2 -1.44 -15.06 -4.47
C SER A 2 -1.47 -16.33 -5.34
N VAL A 3 -1.77 -17.50 -4.78
CA VAL A 3 -1.87 -18.78 -5.53
C VAL A 3 -2.96 -18.74 -6.60
N LEU A 4 -4.10 -18.10 -6.29
CA LEU A 4 -5.24 -18.01 -7.22
C LEU A 4 -4.91 -17.13 -8.43
N TYR A 5 -4.18 -16.02 -8.20
CA TYR A 5 -3.67 -15.16 -9.26
C TYR A 5 -2.66 -15.89 -10.17
N VAL A 6 -1.78 -16.72 -9.58
CA VAL A 6 -0.80 -17.53 -10.33
C VAL A 6 -1.49 -18.60 -11.18
N LEU A 7 -2.51 -19.28 -10.64
CA LEU A 7 -3.29 -20.24 -11.41
C LEU A 7 -4.04 -19.58 -12.56
N LEU A 8 -4.59 -18.38 -12.34
CA LEU A 8 -5.28 -17.62 -13.38
C LEU A 8 -4.32 -17.17 -14.50
N THR A 9 -3.12 -16.69 -14.17
CA THR A 9 -2.11 -16.34 -15.18
C THR A 9 -1.64 -17.57 -15.96
N LEU A 10 -1.41 -18.70 -15.30
CA LEU A 10 -1.04 -19.96 -15.98
C LEU A 10 -2.15 -20.44 -16.91
N LEU A 11 -3.41 -20.38 -16.48
CA LEU A 11 -4.56 -20.75 -17.30
C LEU A 11 -4.68 -19.83 -18.52
N CYS A 12 -4.54 -18.51 -18.33
CA CYS A 12 -4.53 -17.55 -19.44
C CYS A 12 -3.37 -17.82 -20.42
N ALA A 13 -2.14 -17.97 -19.93
CA ALA A 13 -0.99 -18.28 -20.78
C ALA A 13 -1.17 -19.61 -21.54
N GLY A 14 -1.72 -20.62 -20.88
CA GLY A 14 -2.05 -21.91 -21.49
C GLY A 14 -3.08 -21.78 -22.62
N THR A 15 -4.16 -21.03 -22.40
CA THR A 15 -5.16 -20.77 -23.47
C THR A 15 -4.54 -20.05 -24.66
N LEU A 16 -3.65 -19.09 -24.41
CA LEU A 16 -2.97 -18.31 -25.45
C LEU A 16 -2.04 -19.19 -26.31
N LEU A 17 -1.28 -20.08 -25.67
CA LEU A 17 -0.46 -21.10 -26.35
C LEU A 17 -1.32 -22.05 -27.19
N LEU A 18 -2.49 -22.44 -26.69
CA LEU A 18 -3.41 -23.34 -27.38
C LEU A 18 -4.02 -22.69 -28.63
N PHE A 19 -4.32 -21.38 -28.56
CA PHE A 19 -4.73 -20.58 -29.73
C PHE A 19 -3.60 -20.43 -30.76
N LEU A 20 -2.36 -20.21 -30.31
CA LEU A 20 -1.20 -20.10 -31.20
C LEU A 20 -0.82 -21.44 -31.88
N ALA A 21 -1.04 -22.56 -31.19
CA ALA A 21 -0.68 -23.90 -31.66
C ALA A 21 -1.68 -24.52 -32.66
N ARG A 22 -2.85 -23.91 -32.90
CA ARG A 22 -3.85 -24.40 -33.87
C ARG A 22 -3.92 -23.51 -35.11
N PRO A 23 -3.02 -23.69 -36.11
CA PRO A 23 -3.12 -22.97 -37.37
C PRO A 23 -4.31 -23.51 -38.18
N GLY A 24 -5.36 -22.72 -38.36
CA GLY A 24 -6.32 -22.96 -39.45
C GLY A 24 -7.80 -22.71 -39.19
N LEU A 25 -8.31 -22.78 -37.95
CA LEU A 25 -9.77 -22.87 -37.76
C LEU A 25 -10.52 -21.61 -37.29
N ALA A 26 -9.85 -20.48 -36.96
CA ALA A 26 -10.60 -19.30 -36.48
C ALA A 26 -9.82 -17.97 -36.51
N ARG A 27 -9.43 -17.45 -37.68
CA ARG A 27 -8.67 -16.17 -37.79
C ARG A 27 -9.30 -14.99 -37.00
N PRO A 28 -10.63 -14.76 -37.00
CA PRO A 28 -11.23 -13.65 -36.25
C PRO A 28 -11.25 -13.90 -34.74
N LEU A 29 -11.59 -15.13 -34.33
CA LEU A 29 -11.66 -15.53 -32.92
C LEU A 29 -10.29 -15.57 -32.25
N VAL A 30 -9.24 -15.95 -32.98
CA VAL A 30 -7.85 -15.91 -32.48
C VAL A 30 -7.44 -14.45 -32.23
N VAL A 31 -7.74 -13.54 -33.15
CA VAL A 31 -7.43 -12.11 -32.99
C VAL A 31 -8.21 -11.50 -31.83
N TRP A 32 -9.50 -11.81 -31.70
CA TRP A 32 -10.32 -11.39 -30.57
C TRP A 32 -9.85 -11.97 -29.23
N GLY A 33 -9.52 -13.25 -29.21
CA GLY A 33 -8.96 -13.93 -28.04
C GLY A 33 -7.67 -13.25 -27.59
N LEU A 34 -6.71 -13.06 -28.51
CA LEU A 34 -5.45 -12.38 -28.20
C LEU A 34 -5.66 -10.94 -27.71
N ALA A 35 -6.55 -10.18 -28.36
CA ALA A 35 -6.86 -8.81 -27.98
C ALA A 35 -7.47 -8.72 -26.57
N ALA A 36 -8.24 -9.71 -26.14
CA ALA A 36 -8.81 -9.75 -24.79
C ALA A 36 -7.84 -10.30 -23.73
N LEU A 37 -7.02 -11.28 -24.10
CA LEU A 37 -6.20 -12.03 -23.15
C LEU A 37 -4.87 -11.34 -22.85
N LEU A 38 -4.29 -10.62 -23.81
CA LEU A 38 -3.03 -9.88 -23.62
C LEU A 38 -3.16 -8.76 -22.57
N PRO A 39 -4.20 -7.89 -22.59
CA PRO A 39 -4.38 -6.89 -21.55
C PRO A 39 -4.59 -7.51 -20.17
N LEU A 40 -5.31 -8.64 -20.10
CA LEU A 40 -5.53 -9.37 -18.85
C LEU A 40 -4.20 -9.90 -18.28
N LEU A 41 -3.35 -10.50 -19.11
CA LEU A 41 -2.02 -10.94 -18.70
C LEU A 41 -1.13 -9.77 -18.26
N ALA A 42 -1.19 -8.64 -18.96
CA ALA A 42 -0.46 -7.43 -18.58
C ALA A 42 -0.92 -6.90 -17.22
N ALA A 43 -2.24 -6.87 -16.97
CA ALA A 43 -2.81 -6.47 -15.69
C ALA A 43 -2.35 -7.41 -14.56
N LEU A 44 -2.41 -8.73 -14.77
CA LEU A 44 -1.99 -9.71 -13.77
C LEU A 44 -0.48 -9.66 -13.49
N ALA A 45 0.34 -9.51 -14.53
CA ALA A 45 1.79 -9.36 -14.40
C ALA A 45 2.15 -8.09 -13.63
N SER A 46 1.45 -6.98 -13.89
CA SER A 46 1.65 -5.73 -13.16
C SER A 46 1.27 -5.87 -11.68
N ALA A 47 0.15 -6.53 -11.37
CA ALA A 47 -0.30 -6.78 -10.00
C ALA A 47 0.66 -7.70 -9.21
N LEU A 48 1.14 -8.78 -9.84
CA LEU A 48 2.14 -9.66 -9.22
C LEU A 48 3.49 -8.95 -9.05
N GLY A 49 3.87 -8.12 -10.02
CA GLY A 49 5.09 -7.31 -9.98
C GLY A 49 5.09 -6.31 -8.82
N THR A 50 3.96 -5.63 -8.55
CA THR A 50 3.84 -4.71 -7.42
C THR A 50 3.90 -5.44 -6.08
N GLN A 51 3.26 -6.61 -5.97
CA GLN A 51 3.36 -7.45 -4.75
C GLN A 51 4.79 -7.92 -4.48
N ALA A 52 5.50 -8.39 -5.52
CA ALA A 52 6.89 -8.83 -5.37
C ALA A 52 7.82 -7.69 -4.97
N ARG A 53 7.63 -6.49 -5.53
CA ARG A 53 8.39 -5.29 -5.12
C ARG A 53 8.10 -4.90 -3.68
N ALA A 54 6.82 -4.88 -3.27
CA ALA A 54 6.44 -4.59 -1.90
C ALA A 54 7.09 -5.57 -0.91
N ALA A 55 7.11 -6.87 -1.24
CA ALA A 55 7.76 -7.88 -0.42
C ALA A 55 9.28 -7.63 -0.28
N ARG A 56 9.97 -7.25 -1.36
CA ARG A 56 11.41 -6.93 -1.30
C ARG A 56 11.70 -5.69 -0.46
N VAL A 57 10.88 -4.65 -0.58
CA VAL A 57 11.04 -3.43 0.23
C VAL A 57 10.88 -3.73 1.71
N LEU A 58 9.91 -4.57 2.08
CA LEU A 58 9.71 -4.97 3.47
C LEU A 58 10.80 -5.92 3.98
N ALA A 59 11.37 -6.76 3.11
CA ALA A 59 12.50 -7.61 3.47
C ALA A 59 13.81 -6.82 3.63
N ALA A 60 13.99 -5.74 2.87
CA ALA A 60 15.16 -4.89 2.93
C ALA A 60 15.06 -3.77 4.00
N GLY A 61 13.84 -3.37 4.36
CA GLY A 61 13.57 -2.31 5.32
C GLY A 61 13.30 -2.85 6.71
N ASN A 62 14.05 -2.38 7.71
CA ASN A 62 13.73 -2.66 9.10
C ASN A 62 12.52 -1.82 9.54
N LEU A 63 11.36 -2.44 9.75
CA LEU A 63 10.29 -1.82 10.52
C LEU A 63 10.72 -1.79 11.99
N SER A 64 10.93 -0.59 12.52
CA SER A 64 11.32 -0.40 13.92
C SER A 64 10.45 0.67 14.56
N ALA A 65 10.28 0.56 15.88
CA ALA A 65 9.63 1.60 16.65
C ALA A 65 10.38 2.92 16.45
N ALA A 66 9.62 4.01 16.28
CA ALA A 66 10.16 5.33 16.00
C ALA A 66 9.95 6.25 17.19
N GLN A 67 11.02 6.94 17.61
CA GLN A 67 10.90 8.08 18.49
C GLN A 67 10.65 9.32 17.64
N VAL A 68 9.54 10.00 17.92
CA VAL A 68 9.07 11.11 17.12
C VAL A 68 8.66 12.24 18.05
N SER A 69 9.22 13.42 17.83
CA SER A 69 8.78 14.66 18.48
C SER A 69 7.74 15.35 17.61
N VAL A 70 6.52 15.45 18.15
CA VAL A 70 5.40 16.14 17.52
C VAL A 70 5.31 17.54 18.14
N THR A 71 5.40 18.55 17.28
CA THR A 71 5.30 19.96 17.68
C THR A 71 3.98 20.53 17.19
N THR A 72 3.09 20.82 18.14
CA THR A 72 1.75 21.35 17.89
C THR A 72 1.62 22.72 18.54
N GLY A 73 1.77 23.78 17.74
CA GLY A 73 1.86 25.16 18.27
C GLY A 73 3.15 25.35 19.08
N ALA A 74 3.01 25.72 20.36
CA ALA A 74 4.13 25.93 21.29
C ALA A 74 4.49 24.68 22.13
N ARG A 75 3.78 23.56 21.95
CA ARG A 75 4.04 22.32 22.71
C ARG A 75 4.80 21.33 21.83
N THR A 76 5.92 20.86 22.33
CA THR A 76 6.69 19.75 21.75
C THR A 76 6.55 18.54 22.66
N GLN A 77 6.09 17.41 22.11
CA GLN A 77 5.96 16.16 22.84
C GLN A 77 6.73 15.07 22.11
N THR A 78 7.60 14.36 22.83
CA THR A 78 8.31 13.19 22.31
C THR A 78 7.49 11.94 22.58
N LEU A 79 7.19 11.20 21.51
CA LEU A 79 6.35 10.02 21.53
C LEU A 79 7.15 8.85 20.99
N THR A 80 7.05 7.71 21.66
CA THR A 80 7.53 6.42 21.14
C THR A 80 6.38 5.74 20.42
N LEU A 81 6.44 5.71 19.09
CA LEU A 81 5.43 5.10 18.24
C LEU A 81 5.86 3.70 17.83
N SER A 82 4.90 2.77 17.76
CA SER A 82 5.14 1.48 17.13
C SER A 82 5.46 1.70 15.64
N ALA A 83 6.07 0.71 14.99
CA ALA A 83 6.38 0.79 13.56
C ALA A 83 5.10 1.01 12.72
N GLN A 84 3.98 0.43 13.15
CA GLN A 84 2.67 0.61 12.48
C GLN A 84 2.13 2.02 12.69
N ASP A 85 2.13 2.53 13.93
CA ASP A 85 1.63 3.87 14.22
C ASP A 85 2.47 4.95 13.53
N ALA A 86 3.79 4.76 13.46
CA ALA A 86 4.69 5.64 12.73
C ALA A 86 4.41 5.62 11.20
N ALA A 87 4.13 4.45 10.63
CA ALA A 87 3.74 4.33 9.22
C ALA A 87 2.39 4.98 8.93
N CYS A 88 1.42 4.81 9.82
CA CYS A 88 0.12 5.44 9.71
C CYS A 88 0.20 6.97 9.89
N LEU A 89 1.09 7.45 10.77
CA LEU A 89 1.37 8.88 10.93
C LEU A 89 2.03 9.48 9.68
N GLU A 90 3.02 8.81 9.07
CA GLU A 90 3.59 9.25 7.77
C GLU A 90 2.50 9.41 6.72
N ARG A 91 1.61 8.41 6.61
CA ARG A 91 0.50 8.45 5.65
C ARG A 91 -0.44 9.62 5.93
N ALA A 92 -0.80 9.88 7.19
CA ALA A 92 -1.66 10.99 7.55
C ALA A 92 -1.02 12.36 7.25
N LEU A 93 0.28 12.51 7.53
CA LEU A 93 1.04 13.72 7.19
C LEU A 93 1.11 13.93 5.68
N ARG A 94 1.38 12.87 4.92
CA ARG A 94 1.43 12.90 3.45
C ARG A 94 0.08 13.28 2.84
N LEU A 95 -1.01 12.71 3.35
CA LEU A 95 -2.38 13.02 2.91
C LEU A 95 -2.91 14.34 3.46
N ARG A 96 -2.15 15.05 4.32
CA ARG A 96 -2.54 16.29 5.00
C ARG A 96 -3.90 16.17 5.70
N SER A 97 -4.21 14.98 6.23
CA SER A 97 -5.46 14.74 6.94
C SER A 97 -5.35 15.17 8.40
N THR A 98 -6.43 15.73 8.96
CA THR A 98 -6.51 16.00 10.40
C THR A 98 -6.87 14.71 11.13
N VAL A 99 -5.99 14.25 12.01
CA VAL A 99 -6.13 12.97 12.71
C VAL A 99 -5.80 13.14 14.19
N THR A 100 -6.44 12.35 15.03
CA THR A 100 -6.09 12.21 16.44
C THR A 100 -5.36 10.89 16.60
N LEU A 101 -4.15 10.97 17.17
CA LEU A 101 -3.32 9.82 17.49
C LEU A 101 -3.48 9.50 18.98
N ASP A 102 -4.07 8.35 19.28
CA ASP A 102 -4.19 7.84 20.64
C ASP A 102 -2.83 7.29 21.08
N THR A 103 -2.15 7.99 21.98
CA THR A 103 -0.84 7.56 22.52
C THR A 103 -0.92 7.26 24.02
N PRO A 104 0.04 6.52 24.60
CA PRO A 104 0.08 6.27 26.04
C PRO A 104 0.12 7.55 26.88
N GLY A 105 0.68 8.64 26.33
CA GLY A 105 0.75 9.96 26.96
C GLY A 105 -0.52 10.82 26.78
N GLY A 106 -1.56 10.27 26.16
CA GLY A 106 -2.81 10.94 25.84
C GLY A 106 -3.02 11.15 24.34
N PRO A 107 -4.24 11.53 23.92
CA PRO A 107 -4.56 11.78 22.52
C PRO A 107 -3.85 13.04 22.01
N VAL A 108 -3.14 12.90 20.89
CA VAL A 108 -2.43 14.00 20.22
C VAL A 108 -3.08 14.30 18.89
N THR A 109 -3.64 15.50 18.74
CA THR A 109 -4.21 15.95 17.47
C THR A 109 -3.12 16.42 16.52
N VAL A 110 -3.01 15.77 15.36
CA VAL A 110 -2.12 16.12 14.27
C VAL A 110 -2.93 16.83 13.19
N ARG A 111 -2.60 18.10 12.96
CA ARG A 111 -3.21 18.98 11.94
C ARG A 111 -2.26 19.24 10.78
N PRO A 112 -2.76 19.71 9.63
CA PRO A 112 -1.91 20.27 8.58
C PRO A 112 -1.00 21.37 9.16
N GLY A 113 0.32 21.23 9.01
CA GLY A 113 1.30 22.17 9.57
C GLY A 113 1.95 21.75 10.89
N THR A 114 1.52 20.64 11.50
CA THR A 114 2.21 20.05 12.66
C THR A 114 3.60 19.60 12.22
N ARG A 115 4.65 20.03 12.93
CA ARG A 115 6.02 19.58 12.63
C ARG A 115 6.30 18.29 13.37
N VAL A 116 6.70 17.29 12.61
CA VAL A 116 7.04 15.97 13.12
C VAL A 116 8.52 15.76 12.85
N GLN A 117 9.31 15.65 13.91
CA GLN A 117 10.75 15.42 13.86
C GLN A 117 11.04 14.02 14.39
N GLY A 118 11.92 13.27 13.72
CA GLY A 118 12.23 11.88 14.07
C GLY A 118 12.32 10.99 12.84
N THR A 119 12.78 9.76 13.04
CA THR A 119 12.92 8.77 11.98
C THR A 119 11.61 8.05 11.75
N LEU A 120 10.74 8.63 10.92
CA LEU A 120 9.56 7.94 10.40
C LEU A 120 9.99 6.89 9.35
N PRO A 121 9.20 5.80 9.18
CA PRO A 121 9.44 4.84 8.12
C PRO A 121 9.39 5.53 6.75
N SER A 122 10.23 5.05 5.83
CA SER A 122 10.29 5.63 4.49
C SER A 122 8.98 5.42 3.74
N ARG A 123 8.67 6.35 2.83
CA ARG A 123 7.45 6.30 2.01
C ARG A 123 7.27 4.95 1.30
N GLN A 124 8.37 4.37 0.83
CA GLN A 124 8.35 3.06 0.14
C GLN A 124 7.87 1.94 1.06
N VAL A 125 8.27 1.94 2.34
CA VAL A 125 7.83 0.96 3.34
C VAL A 125 6.33 1.13 3.63
N VAL A 126 5.87 2.37 3.82
CA VAL A 126 4.44 2.64 4.09
C VAL A 126 3.55 2.25 2.90
N GLU A 127 3.99 2.54 1.68
CA GLU A 127 3.29 2.10 0.46
C GLU A 127 3.29 0.58 0.34
N ALA A 128 4.40 -0.10 0.65
CA ALA A 128 4.47 -1.56 0.63
C ALA A 128 3.51 -2.21 1.65
N LEU A 129 3.43 -1.68 2.88
CA LEU A 129 2.47 -2.12 3.90
C LEU A 129 1.02 -1.90 3.43
N THR A 130 0.75 -0.75 2.78
CA THR A 130 -0.57 -0.43 2.25
C THR A 130 -0.97 -1.41 1.13
N LEU A 131 -0.07 -1.69 0.18
CA LEU A 131 -0.31 -2.60 -0.94
C LEU A 131 -0.54 -4.05 -0.48
N ARG A 132 0.08 -4.46 0.63
CA ARG A 132 -0.14 -5.79 1.24
C ARG A 132 -1.37 -5.85 2.14
N GLY A 133 -2.01 -4.72 2.44
CA GLY A 133 -3.10 -4.65 3.41
C GLY A 133 -2.65 -4.89 4.85
N GLU A 134 -1.36 -4.75 5.14
CA GLU A 134 -0.75 -4.94 6.47
C GLU A 134 -0.72 -3.63 7.27
N LEU A 135 -1.01 -2.50 6.64
CA LEU A 135 -1.12 -1.22 7.33
C LEU A 135 -2.44 -1.14 8.11
N HIS A 136 -2.37 -1.43 9.40
CA HIS A 136 -3.49 -1.29 10.34
C HIS A 136 -3.26 -0.07 11.24
N CYS A 137 -4.23 0.85 11.28
CA CYS A 137 -4.10 2.15 11.97
C CYS A 137 -5.17 2.33 13.07
N PRO A 138 -5.21 1.49 14.11
CA PRO A 138 -6.26 1.52 15.12
C PRO A 138 -6.13 2.75 16.04
N ALA A 139 -4.91 3.23 16.28
CA ALA A 139 -4.63 4.38 17.12
C ALA A 139 -4.94 5.73 16.44
N LEU A 140 -5.28 5.73 15.14
CA LEU A 140 -5.56 6.94 14.38
C LEU A 140 -7.05 7.07 14.11
N ARG A 141 -7.65 8.11 14.69
CA ARG A 141 -9.04 8.48 14.43
C ARG A 141 -9.06 9.73 13.55
N THR A 142 -9.74 9.65 12.41
CA THR A 142 -10.02 10.83 11.60
C THR A 142 -11.01 11.73 12.34
N LEU A 143 -10.66 12.99 12.52
CA LEU A 143 -11.65 13.99 12.92
C LEU A 143 -12.44 14.34 11.67
N SER A 144 -13.59 13.70 11.47
CA SER A 144 -14.58 14.22 10.53
C SER A 144 -14.93 15.63 10.97
N ALA A 145 -14.74 16.61 10.08
CA ALA A 145 -15.15 17.98 10.34
C ALA A 145 -16.65 17.99 10.70
N PRO A 146 -17.10 18.84 11.64
CA PRO A 146 -18.54 19.01 11.85
C PRO A 146 -19.16 19.50 10.54
N GLU A 147 -20.13 18.75 10.01
CA GLU A 147 -21.09 19.25 9.02
C GLU A 147 -21.68 20.55 9.58
N ARG A 148 -21.53 21.65 8.83
CA ARG A 148 -22.26 22.89 9.06
C ARG A 148 -23.47 22.93 8.14
#